data_AF-A0A0S8I1K1-F1
#
_entry.id   AF-A0A0S8I1K1-F1
#
_cell.length_a   1.000
_cell.length_b   1.000
_cell.length_c   1.000
_cell.angle_alpha   90.00
_cell.angle_beta   90.00
_cell.angle_gamma   90.00
#
_symmetry.space_group_name_H-M   'P 1'
#
loop_
_entity.id
_entity.type
_entity.pdbx_description
1 polymer ?
#
loop_
_entity_poly.entity_id
_entity_poly.type
_entity_poly.pdbx_seq_one_letter_code
_entity_poly.pdbx_strand_id
1 'polypeptide(L)' 'MNRENELSVKTCYEDNKQELKLKLLNTKTGLKKIIKEYDLCRPGLILAGFTKNFANKKIQIFGKTEIAYLSDHDKNGR' A
#
# COMPACT_ATOMS: atom_id res chain seq x y z
N MET A 1 6.30 -7.08 -25.38
CA MET A 1 6.51 -6.65 -23.99
C MET A 1 6.66 -7.91 -23.16
N ASN A 2 7.88 -8.22 -22.72
CA ASN A 2 8.26 -9.51 -22.13
C ASN A 2 7.65 -9.64 -20.72
N ARG A 3 6.88 -10.71 -20.50
CA ARG A 3 6.19 -11.02 -19.22
C ARG A 3 7.12 -11.66 -18.17
N GLU A 4 8.42 -11.77 -18.44
CA GLU A 4 9.33 -12.61 -17.67
C GLU A 4 9.84 -11.98 -16.35
N ASN A 5 9.56 -10.69 -16.09
CA ASN A 5 10.03 -9.96 -14.88
C ASN A 5 8.91 -9.24 -14.10
N GLU A 6 7.65 -9.68 -14.22
CA GLU A 6 6.54 -9.05 -13.48
C GLU A 6 6.49 -9.54 -12.02
N LEU A 7 6.71 -8.63 -11.05
CA LEU A 7 6.53 -8.93 -9.63
C LEU A 7 5.04 -8.84 -9.26
N SER A 8 4.47 -9.94 -8.78
CA SER A 8 3.12 -9.95 -8.22
C SER A 8 3.12 -9.57 -6.74
N VAL A 9 1.99 -9.04 -6.25
CA VAL A 9 1.78 -8.80 -4.81
C VAL A 9 1.90 -10.11 -4.03
N LYS A 10 1.47 -11.24 -4.61
CA LYS A 10 1.66 -12.58 -4.01
C LYS A 10 3.13 -12.88 -3.75
N THR A 11 3.97 -12.74 -4.78
CA THR A 11 5.41 -13.02 -4.71
C THR A 11 6.07 -12.10 -3.68
N CYS A 12 5.83 -10.78 -3.79
CA CYS A 12 6.34 -9.81 -2.83
C CYS A 12 5.93 -10.13 -1.37
N TYR A 13 4.67 -10.52 -1.15
CA TYR A 13 4.20 -10.91 0.17
C TYR A 13 4.88 -12.18 0.68
N GLU A 14 4.87 -13.29 -0.07
CA GLU A 14 5.43 -14.56 0.39
C GLU A 14 6.94 -14.48 0.63
N ASP A 15 7.69 -13.78 -0.24
CA ASP A 15 9.15 -13.60 -0.12
C ASP A 15 9.54 -12.82 1.14
N ASN A 16 8.71 -11.86 1.57
CA ASN A 16 9.02 -10.95 2.67
C ASN A 16 8.24 -11.23 3.95
N LYS A 17 7.27 -12.17 3.92
CA LYS A 17 6.30 -12.39 5.00
C LYS A 17 6.97 -12.66 6.34
N GLN A 18 8.01 -13.49 6.34
CA GLN A 18 8.67 -13.93 7.59
C GLN A 18 9.56 -12.84 8.15
N GLU A 19 10.42 -12.24 7.32
CA GLU A 19 11.37 -11.22 7.74
C GLU A 19 10.66 -9.95 8.22
N LEU A 20 9.68 -9.47 7.45
CA LEU A 20 8.91 -8.26 7.77
C LEU A 20 7.69 -8.55 8.66
N LYS A 21 7.47 -9.81 9.05
CA LYS A 21 6.32 -10.25 9.85
C LYS A 21 4.98 -9.79 9.27
N LEU A 22 4.84 -9.86 7.95
CA LEU A 22 3.64 -9.40 7.26
C LEU A 22 2.45 -10.29 7.58
N LYS A 23 1.30 -9.65 7.82
CA LYS A 23 0.01 -10.32 7.98
C LYS A 23 -0.95 -9.82 6.92
N LEU A 24 -1.54 -10.75 6.18
CA LEU A 24 -2.65 -10.43 5.29
C LEU A 24 -3.89 -10.09 6.12
N LEU A 25 -4.36 -8.84 6.03
CA LEU A 25 -5.53 -8.34 6.77
C LEU A 25 -6.85 -8.51 6.00
N ASN A 26 -6.80 -8.68 4.69
CA ASN A 26 -7.96 -8.75 3.80
C ASN A 26 -8.03 -10.08 3.03
N THR A 27 -8.99 -10.20 2.13
CA THR A 27 -9.12 -11.39 1.27
C THR A 27 -7.95 -11.49 0.28
N LYS A 28 -7.65 -12.71 -0.19
CA LYS A 28 -6.55 -12.98 -1.13
C LYS A 28 -6.76 -12.41 -2.55
N THR A 29 -7.87 -11.71 -2.79
CA THR A 29 -8.27 -11.19 -4.10
C THR A 29 -7.23 -10.22 -4.70
N GLY A 30 -6.51 -9.48 -3.85
CA GLY A 30 -5.48 -8.53 -4.27
C GLY A 30 -4.13 -9.15 -4.63
N LEU A 31 -3.87 -10.41 -4.27
CA LEU A 31 -2.53 -11.02 -4.42
C LEU A 31 -2.13 -11.22 -5.89
N LYS A 32 -3.10 -11.34 -6.81
CA LYS A 32 -2.85 -11.47 -8.25
C LYS A 32 -2.46 -10.16 -8.95
N LYS A 33 -2.47 -9.02 -8.24
CA LYS A 33 -2.09 -7.73 -8.83
C LYS A 33 -0.59 -7.71 -9.11
N ILE A 34 -0.23 -7.11 -10.24
CA ILE A 34 1.17 -6.84 -10.61
C ILE A 34 1.59 -5.50 -10.01
N ILE A 35 2.75 -5.48 -9.37
CA ILE A 35 3.40 -4.27 -8.87
C ILE A 35 4.07 -3.60 -10.07
N LYS A 36 3.51 -2.46 -10.50
CA LYS A 36 3.97 -1.72 -11.69
C LYS A 36 5.07 -0.71 -11.38
N GLU A 37 5.05 -0.16 -10.17
CA GLU A 37 6.02 0.80 -9.66
C GLU A 37 6.55 0.29 -8.33
N TYR A 38 7.85 0.03 -8.26
CA TYR A 38 8.53 -0.56 -7.10
C TYR A 38 8.79 0.45 -5.97
N ASP A 39 8.42 1.71 -6.16
CA ASP A 39 8.54 2.75 -5.15
C ASP A 39 7.45 2.65 -4.08
N LEU A 40 7.79 3.13 -2.89
CA LEU A 40 6.86 3.33 -1.80
C LEU A 40 6.22 4.72 -1.87
N CYS A 41 4.94 4.82 -1.52
CA CYS A 41 4.22 6.07 -1.37
C CYS A 41 3.66 6.19 0.05
N ARG A 42 3.92 7.32 0.69
CA ARG A 42 3.29 7.72 1.96
C ARG A 42 2.15 8.69 1.66
N PRO A 43 0.88 8.29 1.81
CA PRO A 43 -0.26 9.06 1.32
C PRO A 43 -0.67 10.24 2.21
N GLY A 44 0.23 10.84 2.99
CA GLY A 44 -0.12 11.92 3.94
C GLY A 44 -0.83 13.12 3.30
N LEU A 45 -0.32 13.65 2.19
CA LEU A 45 -0.97 14.76 1.48
C LEU A 45 -2.29 14.35 0.83
N ILE A 46 -2.39 13.10 0.37
CA ILE A 46 -3.63 12.55 -0.19
C ILE A 46 -4.71 12.48 0.90
N LEU A 47 -4.34 12.00 2.08
CA LEU A 47 -5.22 11.94 3.25
C LEU A 47 -5.67 13.34 3.70
N ALA A 48 -4.81 14.35 3.56
CA ALA A 48 -5.14 15.75 3.85
C ALA A 48 -5.94 16.47 2.74
N GLY A 49 -6.33 15.77 1.66
CA GLY A 49 -7.18 16.30 0.59
C GLY A 49 -6.44 16.83 -0.65
N PHE A 50 -5.10 16.76 -0.71
CA PHE A 50 -4.33 17.19 -1.89
C PHE A 50 -4.08 16.01 -2.86
N THR A 51 -4.87 15.90 -3.93
CA THR A 51 -4.88 14.71 -4.82
C THR A 51 -4.24 14.89 -6.20
N LYS A 52 -3.68 16.07 -6.50
CA LYS A 52 -3.21 16.45 -7.85
C LYS A 52 -2.16 15.49 -8.44
N ASN A 53 -1.37 14.82 -7.61
CA ASN A 53 -0.30 13.90 -8.03
C ASN A 53 -0.43 12.53 -7.33
N PHE A 54 -1.63 11.95 -7.32
CA PHE A 54 -1.84 10.67 -6.64
C PHE A 54 -1.12 9.51 -7.34
N ALA A 55 -0.06 9.01 -6.72
CA ALA A 55 0.75 7.88 -7.21
C ALA A 55 0.09 6.52 -6.90
N ASN A 56 -1.09 6.28 -7.47
CA ASN A 56 -1.94 5.11 -7.17
C ASN A 56 -1.38 3.74 -7.62
N LYS A 57 -0.30 3.74 -8.40
CA LYS A 57 0.38 2.52 -8.88
C LYS A 57 1.52 2.06 -7.95
N LYS A 58 1.96 2.93 -7.03
CA LYS A 58 3.00 2.65 -6.04
C LYS A 58 2.44 1.84 -4.87
N ILE A 59 3.32 1.15 -4.16
CA ILE A 59 2.97 0.47 -2.90
C ILE A 59 2.70 1.55 -1.84
N GLN A 60 1.50 1.56 -1.26
CA GLN A 60 1.09 2.55 -0.26
C GLN A 60 1.47 2.08 1.14
N ILE A 61 2.15 2.92 1.91
CA ILE A 61 2.58 2.63 3.28
C ILE A 61 1.84 3.55 4.25
N PHE A 62 1.11 2.95 5.18
CA PHE A 62 0.44 3.64 6.29
C PHE A 62 1.27 3.42 7.55
N GLY A 63 2.12 4.40 7.86
CA GLY A 63 2.94 4.39 9.06
C GLY A 63 2.25 5.06 10.24
N LYS A 64 3.03 5.39 11.28
CA LYS A 64 2.53 6.04 12.50
C LYS A 64 1.76 7.34 12.20
N THR A 65 2.26 8.16 11.28
CA THR A 65 1.64 9.45 10.94
C THR A 65 0.29 9.26 10.26
N GLU A 66 0.22 8.41 9.23
CA GLU A 66 -1.01 8.16 8.47
C GLU A 66 -2.07 7.49 9.36
N ILE A 67 -1.68 6.54 10.21
CA ILE A 67 -2.57 5.89 11.17
C ILE A 67 -3.07 6.89 12.22
N ALA A 68 -2.21 7.74 12.76
CA ALA A 68 -2.60 8.76 13.74
C ALA A 68 -3.59 9.76 13.14
N TYR A 69 -3.34 10.23 11.91
CA TYR A 69 -4.25 11.13 11.19
C TYR A 69 -5.64 10.49 11.02
N LEU A 70 -5.70 9.25 10.52
CA LEU A 70 -6.96 8.53 10.35
C LEU A 70 -7.70 8.29 11.67
N SER A 71 -6.97 7.90 12.72
CA SER A 71 -7.54 7.61 14.04
C SER A 71 -8.10 8.86 14.73
N ASP A 72 -7.50 10.02 14.46
CA ASP A 72 -8.01 11.31 14.94
C ASP A 72 -9.28 11.73 14.19
N HIS A 73 -9.34 11.50 12.87
CA HIS A 73 -10.50 11.82 12.06
C HIS A 73 -11.71 10.92 12.35
N ASP A 74 -11.49 9.64 12.64
CA ASP A 74 -12.56 8.69 13.02
C ASP A 74 -13.28 9.10 14.32
N LYS A 75 -12.54 9.62 15.30
CA LYS A 75 -13.11 10.14 16.56
C LYS A 75 -13.97 11.39 16.39
N ASN A 76 -13.75 12.13 15.31
CA ASN A 76 -14.44 13.38 15.01
C ASN A 76 -15.59 13.21 14.02
N GLY A 77 -15.96 11.96 13.66
CA GLY A 77 -17.20 11.63 12.96
C GLY A 77 -17.33 12.23 11.55
N ARG A 78 -16.23 12.29 10.78
CA ARG A 78 -16.26 12.63 9.35
C ARG A 78 -15.69 11.50 8.50
#